data_AF-F6SFY5-F1
#
_entry.id   AF-F6SFY5-F1
#
_cell.length_a   1.000
_cell.length_b   1.000
_cell.length_c   1.000
_cell.angle_alpha   90.00
_cell.angle_beta   90.00
_cell.angle_gamma   90.00
#
_symmetry.space_group_name_H-M   'P 1'
#
loop_
_entity.id
_entity.type
_entity.pdbx_description
1 polymer ?
#
loop_
_entity_poly.entity_id
_entity_poly.type
_entity_poly.pdbx_seq_one_letter_code
_entity_poly.pdbx_strand_id
1 'polypeptide(L)'
;MGAYASLFGVEDSQTVKIKPNNPKWLFKHAEVCEMPFSEVQRCWRRFQVLGANKKGVLTVESQIWKSNDKFIQQTLRQLPWSNKGILTFQVYLKVCKWFNQADEILKLKVIYGLINHNQPLDGEVLQRIIALLYPEESPENLKNLVETFIEKVDYKHQGVIDEEEFIEFAKQIPFEEMSAMLQFNIIPQDLEIPE
;
A
#
# COMPACT_ATOMS: atom_id res chain seq x y z
N MET A 1 3.80 -19.71 -13.88
CA MET A 1 3.61 -18.28 -13.54
C MET A 1 3.06 -18.22 -12.13
N GLY A 2 3.94 -18.00 -11.16
CA GLY A 2 3.67 -18.16 -9.73
C GLY A 2 2.75 -17.05 -9.21
N ALA A 3 1.84 -17.43 -8.31
CA ALA A 3 1.04 -16.50 -7.54
C ALA A 3 1.99 -15.56 -6.78
N TYR A 4 1.92 -14.26 -7.05
CA TYR A 4 2.47 -13.29 -6.11
C TYR A 4 1.64 -13.43 -4.84
N ALA A 5 2.21 -14.07 -3.81
CA ALA A 5 1.66 -14.01 -2.48
C ALA A 5 1.54 -12.54 -2.10
N SER A 6 0.34 -12.10 -1.71
CA SER A 6 0.10 -10.73 -1.27
C SER A 6 1.15 -10.35 -0.22
N LEU A 7 1.77 -9.18 -0.37
CA LEU A 7 2.68 -8.62 0.65
C LEU A 7 1.94 -8.33 1.97
N PHE A 8 0.61 -8.21 1.91
CA PHE A 8 -0.24 -8.06 3.07
C PHE A 8 -0.53 -9.41 3.71
N GLY A 9 -0.25 -9.54 5.00
CA GLY A 9 -0.58 -10.70 5.83
C GLY A 9 -2.07 -10.83 6.14
N VAL A 10 -2.89 -10.89 5.08
CA VAL A 10 -4.34 -10.96 5.17
C VAL A 10 -4.77 -12.42 5.09
N GLU A 11 -5.18 -13.00 6.22
CA GLU A 11 -5.72 -14.36 6.27
C GLU A 11 -7.14 -14.45 5.69
N ASP A 12 -7.48 -15.60 5.12
CA ASP A 12 -8.85 -15.92 4.71
C ASP A 12 -9.71 -16.26 5.93
N SER A 13 -10.80 -15.51 6.12
CA SER A 13 -11.77 -15.73 7.21
C SER A 13 -13.19 -15.77 6.61
N GLN A 14 -14.20 -15.98 7.46
CA GLN A 14 -15.61 -16.03 7.07
C GLN A 14 -15.96 -14.91 6.07
N THR A 15 -16.53 -15.26 4.91
CA THR A 15 -16.93 -14.27 3.92
C THR A 15 -18.34 -13.77 4.18
N VAL A 16 -18.54 -12.45 4.17
CA VAL A 16 -19.89 -11.86 4.25
C VAL A 16 -20.68 -12.20 2.98
N LYS A 17 -21.78 -12.96 3.13
CA LYS A 17 -22.62 -13.45 2.01
C LYS A 17 -23.80 -12.54 1.64
N ILE A 18 -24.06 -11.50 2.43
CA ILE A 18 -25.13 -10.55 2.15
C ILE A 18 -24.66 -9.49 1.12
N LYS A 19 -25.60 -8.91 0.37
CA LYS A 19 -25.33 -7.92 -0.68
C LYS A 19 -25.27 -6.48 -0.11
N PRO A 20 -24.56 -5.53 -0.75
CA PRO A 20 -24.42 -4.15 -0.27
C PRO A 20 -25.73 -3.37 -0.13
N ASN A 21 -26.78 -3.75 -0.84
CA ASN A 21 -28.10 -3.12 -0.71
C ASN A 21 -28.84 -3.51 0.58
N ASN A 22 -28.35 -4.52 1.31
CA ASN A 22 -28.92 -4.88 2.60
C ASN A 22 -28.39 -3.92 3.67
N PRO A 23 -29.25 -3.29 4.50
CA PRO A 23 -28.81 -2.35 5.54
C PRO A 23 -27.89 -3.00 6.58
N LYS A 24 -27.94 -4.33 6.77
CA LYS A 24 -27.06 -5.08 7.67
C LYS A 24 -25.68 -5.39 7.08
N TRP A 25 -25.43 -5.05 5.82
CA TRP A 25 -24.21 -5.41 5.11
C TRP A 25 -22.94 -4.88 5.77
N LEU A 26 -22.92 -3.58 6.09
CA LEU A 26 -21.77 -2.97 6.76
C LEU A 26 -21.60 -3.48 8.18
N PHE A 27 -22.68 -3.76 8.90
CA PHE A 27 -22.60 -4.34 10.25
C PHE A 27 -21.94 -5.72 10.23
N LYS A 28 -22.27 -6.57 9.25
CA LYS A 28 -21.61 -7.87 9.11
C LYS A 28 -20.14 -7.77 8.74
N HIS A 29 -19.76 -6.78 7.94
CA HIS A 29 -18.32 -6.52 7.70
C HIS A 29 -17.61 -6.02 8.96
N ALA A 30 -18.24 -5.16 9.76
CA ALA A 30 -17.68 -4.72 11.04
C ALA A 30 -17.45 -5.89 12.01
N GLU A 31 -18.42 -6.80 12.13
CA GLU A 31 -18.28 -8.02 12.92
C GLU A 31 -17.14 -8.92 12.40
N VAL A 32 -17.14 -9.24 11.11
CA VAL A 32 -16.19 -10.21 10.50
C VAL A 32 -14.76 -9.69 10.42
N CYS A 33 -14.58 -8.39 10.18
CA CYS A 33 -13.26 -7.75 10.13
C CYS A 33 -12.79 -7.28 11.51
N GLU A 34 -13.65 -7.38 12.54
CA GLU A 34 -13.41 -6.86 13.89
C GLU A 34 -12.90 -5.41 13.81
N MET A 35 -13.68 -4.57 13.14
CA MET A 35 -13.40 -3.15 12.96
C MET A 35 -14.58 -2.33 13.49
N PRO A 36 -14.34 -1.18 14.12
CA PRO A 36 -15.39 -0.23 14.47
C PRO A 36 -16.29 0.07 13.27
N PHE A 37 -17.59 0.17 13.52
CA PHE A 37 -18.57 0.41 12.44
C PHE A 37 -18.30 1.74 11.71
N SER A 38 -17.87 2.78 12.43
CA SER A 38 -17.47 4.07 11.87
C SER A 38 -16.31 3.95 10.88
N GLU A 39 -15.29 3.15 11.19
CA GLU A 39 -14.16 2.86 10.30
C GLU A 39 -14.62 2.12 9.05
N VAL A 40 -15.47 1.10 9.22
CA VAL A 40 -16.05 0.36 8.09
C VAL A 40 -16.87 1.27 7.18
N GLN A 41 -17.68 2.17 7.74
CA GLN A 41 -18.42 3.16 6.96
C GLN A 41 -17.50 4.09 6.19
N ARG A 42 -16.42 4.57 6.81
CA ARG A 42 -15.43 5.44 6.17
C ARG A 42 -14.71 4.72 5.03
N CYS A 43 -14.26 3.49 5.28
CA CYS A 43 -13.67 2.60 4.28
C CYS A 43 -14.62 2.35 3.12
N TRP A 44 -15.92 2.12 3.39
CA TRP A 44 -16.90 1.91 2.33
C TRP A 44 -17.03 3.11 1.40
N ARG A 45 -17.13 4.33 1.96
CA ARG A 45 -17.17 5.57 1.17
C ARG A 45 -15.93 5.70 0.28
N ARG A 46 -14.73 5.42 0.82
CA ARG A 46 -13.47 5.42 0.04
C ARG A 46 -13.49 4.35 -1.05
N PHE A 47 -13.91 3.13 -0.72
CA PHE A 47 -13.99 2.02 -1.66
C PHE A 47 -14.95 2.30 -2.84
N GLN A 48 -16.04 3.02 -2.58
CA GLN A 48 -16.94 3.51 -3.63
C GLN A 48 -16.24 4.52 -4.56
N VAL A 49 -15.46 5.46 -4.02
CA VAL A 49 -14.67 6.43 -4.80
C VAL A 49 -13.65 5.73 -5.70
N LEU A 50 -13.06 4.62 -5.24
CA LEU A 50 -12.16 3.79 -6.05
C LEU A 50 -12.86 3.10 -7.25
N GLY A 51 -14.20 3.13 -7.29
CA GLY A 51 -15.02 2.61 -8.38
C GLY A 51 -15.73 1.29 -8.08
N ALA A 52 -16.03 0.99 -6.81
CA ALA A 52 -16.73 -0.25 -6.45
C ALA A 52 -18.10 -0.35 -7.15
N ASN A 53 -18.38 -1.51 -7.73
CA ASN A 53 -19.65 -1.74 -8.42
C ASN A 53 -20.80 -2.06 -7.44
N LYS A 54 -22.01 -2.27 -7.98
CA LYS A 54 -23.23 -2.60 -7.19
C LYS A 54 -23.12 -3.89 -6.36
N LYS A 55 -22.15 -4.77 -6.63
CA LYS A 55 -21.87 -5.99 -5.85
C LYS A 55 -20.89 -5.74 -4.70
N GLY A 56 -20.35 -4.53 -4.55
CA GLY A 56 -19.41 -4.18 -3.48
C GLY A 56 -18.02 -4.73 -3.72
N VAL A 57 -17.58 -4.75 -4.97
CA VAL A 57 -16.25 -5.23 -5.37
C VAL A 57 -15.61 -4.27 -6.38
N LEU A 58 -14.28 -4.27 -6.40
CA LEU A 58 -13.48 -3.68 -7.47
C LEU A 58 -13.06 -4.78 -8.45
N THR A 59 -13.06 -4.46 -9.73
CA THR A 59 -12.50 -5.26 -10.84
C THR A 59 -11.35 -4.50 -11.49
N VAL A 60 -10.62 -5.15 -12.41
CA VAL A 60 -9.57 -4.53 -13.23
C VAL A 60 -10.05 -3.35 -14.09
N GLU A 61 -11.36 -3.18 -14.26
CA GLU A 61 -11.98 -2.07 -15.00
C GLU A 61 -12.36 -0.88 -14.10
N SER A 62 -12.15 -1.00 -12.78
CA SER A 62 -12.55 0.03 -11.82
C SER A 62 -11.76 1.32 -12.02
N GLN A 63 -12.33 2.45 -11.61
CA GLN A 63 -11.75 3.77 -11.83
C GLN A 63 -10.31 3.91 -11.32
N ILE A 64 -9.98 3.27 -10.19
CA ILE A 64 -8.62 3.31 -9.62
C ILE A 64 -7.54 2.74 -10.56
N TRP A 65 -7.89 1.79 -11.44
CA TRP A 65 -6.97 1.25 -12.44
C TRP A 65 -6.65 2.21 -13.57
N LYS A 66 -7.37 3.33 -13.70
CA LYS A 66 -7.08 4.40 -14.66
C LYS A 66 -6.12 5.45 -14.12
N SER A 67 -5.61 5.28 -12.90
CA SER A 67 -4.60 6.18 -12.35
C SER A 67 -3.32 6.14 -13.19
N ASN A 68 -2.77 7.31 -13.52
CA ASN A 68 -1.48 7.44 -14.17
C ASN A 68 -0.31 7.28 -13.19
N ASP A 69 -0.59 7.25 -11.88
CA ASP A 69 0.41 7.08 -10.85
C ASP A 69 0.90 5.63 -10.81
N LYS A 70 2.20 5.44 -11.08
CA LYS A 70 2.82 4.11 -11.13
C LYS A 70 2.87 3.42 -9.77
N PHE A 71 3.01 4.16 -8.68
CA PHE A 71 2.99 3.60 -7.33
C PHE A 71 1.59 3.08 -6.99
N ILE A 72 0.53 3.83 -7.32
CA ILE A 72 -0.85 3.36 -7.16
C ILE A 72 -1.05 2.05 -7.94
N GLN A 73 -0.64 1.99 -9.20
CA GLN A 73 -0.76 0.78 -10.02
C GLN A 73 0.00 -0.41 -9.44
N GLN A 74 1.20 -0.16 -8.90
CA GLN A 74 2.03 -1.19 -8.30
C GLN A 74 1.44 -1.70 -6.98
N THR A 75 0.99 -0.80 -6.11
CA THR A 75 0.27 -1.15 -4.89
C THR A 75 -0.99 -1.97 -5.18
N LEU A 76 -1.79 -1.57 -6.18
CA LEU A 76 -2.98 -2.33 -6.55
C LEU A 76 -2.62 -3.77 -6.94
N ARG A 77 -1.58 -3.98 -7.76
CA ARG A 77 -1.17 -5.32 -8.19
C ARG A 77 -0.75 -6.24 -7.04
N GLN A 78 -0.31 -5.68 -5.93
CA GLN A 78 0.15 -6.43 -4.74
C GLN A 78 -0.98 -6.73 -3.73
N LEU A 79 -2.19 -6.20 -3.97
CA LEU A 79 -3.35 -6.55 -3.14
C LEU A 79 -3.80 -8.00 -3.39
N PRO A 80 -4.50 -8.64 -2.44
CA PRO A 80 -5.00 -10.01 -2.59
C PRO A 80 -6.22 -10.06 -3.52
N TRP A 81 -5.99 -9.99 -4.84
CA TRP A 81 -7.04 -10.20 -5.84
C TRP A 81 -7.38 -11.69 -5.93
N SER A 82 -8.66 -11.99 -6.10
CA SER A 82 -9.06 -13.35 -6.48
C SER A 82 -8.55 -13.70 -7.88
N ASN A 83 -8.49 -14.99 -8.20
CA ASN A 83 -8.12 -15.51 -9.53
C ASN A 83 -8.98 -14.97 -10.69
N LYS A 84 -10.12 -14.31 -10.38
CA LYS A 84 -11.02 -13.68 -11.35
C LYS A 84 -10.77 -12.17 -11.51
N GLY A 85 -9.69 -11.63 -10.93
CA GLY A 85 -9.40 -10.20 -10.96
C GLY A 85 -10.39 -9.36 -10.17
N ILE A 86 -10.88 -9.90 -9.05
CA ILE A 86 -11.85 -9.23 -8.15
C ILE A 86 -11.21 -8.98 -6.79
N LEU A 87 -11.28 -7.74 -6.32
CA LEU A 87 -10.96 -7.33 -4.95
C LEU A 87 -12.27 -7.03 -4.21
N THR A 88 -12.51 -7.75 -3.13
CA THR A 88 -13.74 -7.57 -2.33
C THR A 88 -13.57 -6.46 -1.30
N PHE A 89 -14.68 -5.85 -0.88
CA PHE A 89 -14.65 -4.87 0.20
C PHE A 89 -14.06 -5.45 1.51
N GLN A 90 -14.31 -6.73 1.80
CA GLN A 90 -13.76 -7.39 2.98
C GLN A 90 -12.23 -7.46 2.95
N VAL A 91 -11.65 -7.80 1.79
CA VAL A 91 -10.19 -7.82 1.61
C VAL A 91 -9.62 -6.41 1.79
N TYR A 92 -10.27 -5.41 1.19
CA TYR A 92 -9.87 -4.01 1.36
C TYR A 92 -9.89 -3.58 2.83
N LEU A 93 -10.94 -3.92 3.60
CA LEU A 93 -11.00 -3.66 5.04
C LEU A 93 -9.85 -4.29 5.81
N LYS A 94 -9.54 -5.56 5.52
CA LYS A 94 -8.42 -6.25 6.17
C LYS A 94 -7.08 -5.60 5.85
N VAL A 95 -6.86 -5.15 4.61
CA VAL A 95 -5.65 -4.40 4.24
C VAL A 95 -5.58 -3.07 4.98
N CYS A 96 -6.68 -2.31 5.05
CA CYS A 96 -6.72 -1.06 5.81
C CYS A 96 -6.45 -1.28 7.31
N LYS A 97 -7.06 -2.31 7.91
CA LYS A 97 -6.82 -2.69 9.31
C LYS A 97 -5.35 -3.06 9.52
N TRP A 98 -4.78 -3.86 8.62
CA TRP A 98 -3.38 -4.24 8.66
C TRP A 98 -2.46 -3.02 8.61
N PHE A 99 -2.68 -2.08 7.69
CA PHE A 99 -1.88 -0.84 7.64
C PHE A 99 -2.02 0.02 8.89
N ASN A 100 -3.20 0.04 9.52
CA ASN A 100 -3.44 0.78 10.74
C ASN A 100 -2.74 0.14 11.97
N GLN A 101 -2.53 -1.17 11.96
CA GLN A 101 -2.02 -1.93 13.12
C GLN A 101 -0.56 -2.40 12.98
N ALA A 102 -0.06 -2.56 11.75
CA ALA A 102 1.29 -3.04 11.49
C ALA A 102 2.32 -2.07 12.09
N ASP A 103 3.38 -2.65 12.66
CA ASP A 103 4.53 -1.89 13.11
C ASP A 103 5.29 -1.27 11.94
N GLU A 104 6.16 -0.30 12.25
CA GLU A 104 6.90 0.48 11.26
C GLU A 104 7.85 -0.40 10.43
N ILE A 105 8.51 -1.39 11.04
CA ILE A 105 9.44 -2.28 10.33
C ILE A 105 8.69 -3.11 9.30
N LEU A 106 7.53 -3.66 9.67
CA LEU A 106 6.72 -4.45 8.76
C LEU A 106 6.17 -3.60 7.61
N LYS A 107 5.79 -2.35 7.87
CA LYS A 107 5.42 -1.39 6.81
C LYS A 107 6.58 -1.11 5.86
N LEU A 108 7.79 -0.90 6.38
CA LEU A 108 8.99 -0.68 5.56
C LEU A 108 9.31 -1.89 4.68
N LYS A 109 9.18 -3.12 5.19
CA LYS A 109 9.31 -4.35 4.38
C LYS A 109 8.32 -4.40 3.23
N VAL A 110 7.06 -4.07 3.51
CA VAL A 110 6.04 -4.00 2.45
C VAL A 110 6.34 -2.88 1.46
N ILE A 111 6.79 -1.69 1.91
CA ILE A 111 7.19 -0.59 1.02
C ILE A 111 8.35 -1.01 0.12
N TYR A 112 9.38 -1.66 0.67
CA TYR A 112 10.51 -2.20 -0.10
C TYR A 112 10.00 -3.17 -1.18
N GLY A 113 9.19 -4.15 -0.80
CA GLY A 113 8.60 -5.09 -1.75
C GLY A 113 7.69 -4.41 -2.78
N LEU A 114 6.95 -3.38 -2.36
CA LEU A 114 6.09 -2.59 -3.22
C LEU A 114 6.87 -1.83 -4.26
N ILE A 115 8.05 -1.28 -3.98
CA ILE A 115 8.81 -0.48 -4.96
C ILE A 115 9.66 -1.35 -5.91
N ASN A 116 10.12 -2.53 -5.49
CA ASN A 116 11.08 -3.34 -6.26
C ASN A 116 10.65 -4.77 -6.57
N HIS A 117 9.43 -5.20 -6.22
CA HIS A 117 8.97 -6.59 -6.37
C HIS A 117 9.80 -7.63 -5.59
N ASN A 118 10.24 -7.27 -4.39
CA ASN A 118 11.15 -8.02 -3.51
C ASN A 118 12.50 -8.35 -4.17
N GLN A 119 12.96 -7.55 -5.13
CA GLN A 119 14.29 -7.68 -5.73
C GLN A 119 15.22 -6.62 -5.13
N PRO A 120 16.54 -6.87 -5.04
CA PRO A 120 17.49 -5.84 -4.66
C PRO A 120 17.32 -4.56 -5.48
N LEU A 121 17.48 -3.40 -4.84
CA LEU A 121 17.45 -2.10 -5.48
C LEU A 121 18.81 -1.85 -6.13
N ASP A 122 18.90 -2.10 -7.43
CA ASP A 122 20.03 -1.69 -8.25
C ASP A 122 19.89 -0.24 -8.73
N GLY A 123 20.96 0.29 -9.34
CA GLY A 123 20.97 1.65 -9.86
C GLY A 123 19.89 1.92 -10.91
N GLU A 124 19.52 0.94 -11.74
CA GLU A 124 18.49 1.12 -12.77
C GLU A 124 17.08 1.21 -12.17
N VAL A 125 16.79 0.39 -11.16
CA VAL A 125 15.54 0.44 -10.40
C VAL A 125 15.44 1.77 -9.66
N LEU A 126 16.49 2.18 -8.94
CA LEU A 126 16.52 3.44 -8.21
C LEU A 126 16.38 4.64 -9.15
N GLN A 127 17.07 4.65 -10.29
CA GLN A 127 16.95 5.73 -11.28
C GLN A 127 15.52 5.86 -11.79
N ARG A 128 14.83 4.73 -12.05
CA ARG A 128 13.42 4.73 -12.45
C ARG A 128 12.50 5.28 -11.35
N ILE A 129 12.77 4.96 -10.09
CA ILE A 129 11.99 5.46 -8.95
C ILE A 129 12.21 6.96 -8.78
N ILE A 130 13.47 7.42 -8.74
CA ILE A 130 13.81 8.83 -8.53
C ILE A 130 13.31 9.69 -9.70
N ALA A 131 13.38 9.21 -10.94
CA ALA A 131 12.82 9.92 -12.10
C ALA A 131 11.28 10.11 -12.01
N LEU A 132 10.56 9.25 -11.27
CA LEU A 132 9.13 9.45 -11.01
C LEU A 132 8.87 10.49 -9.93
N LEU A 133 9.78 10.63 -8.97
CA LEU A 133 9.68 11.59 -7.88
C LEU A 133 10.13 12.99 -8.32
N TYR A 134 11.11 13.05 -9.23
CA TYR A 134 11.73 14.29 -9.73
C TYR A 134 11.73 14.30 -11.27
N PRO A 135 10.55 14.43 -11.92
CA PRO A 135 10.43 14.32 -13.38
C PRO A 135 11.16 15.42 -14.16
N GLU A 136 11.45 16.55 -13.51
CA GLU A 136 12.13 17.70 -14.11
C GLU A 136 13.67 17.64 -13.98
N GLU A 137 14.21 16.66 -13.26
CA GLU A 137 15.66 16.53 -13.06
C GLU A 137 16.37 16.00 -14.30
N SER A 138 17.61 16.46 -14.50
CA SER A 138 18.42 16.02 -15.63
C SER A 138 18.85 14.55 -15.47
N PRO A 139 19.04 13.78 -16.55
CA PRO A 139 19.51 12.40 -16.47
C PRO A 139 20.84 12.24 -15.72
N GLU A 140 21.73 13.23 -15.83
CA GLU A 140 23.03 13.24 -15.15
C GLU A 140 22.89 13.50 -13.65
N ASN A 141 22.04 14.45 -13.25
CA ASN A 141 21.72 14.65 -11.83
C ASN A 141 21.05 13.42 -11.22
N LEU A 142 20.09 12.81 -11.93
CA LEU A 142 19.42 11.59 -11.49
C LEU A 142 20.43 10.46 -11.26
N LYS A 143 21.40 10.30 -12.18
CA LYS A 143 22.48 9.32 -12.03
C LYS A 143 23.34 9.60 -10.80
N ASN A 144 23.77 10.85 -10.61
CA ASN A 144 24.58 11.25 -9.45
C ASN A 144 23.83 11.02 -8.13
N LEU A 145 22.52 11.30 -8.08
CA LEU A 145 21.67 11.04 -6.91
C LEU A 145 21.59 9.54 -6.61
N VAL A 146 21.43 8.69 -7.63
CA VAL A 146 21.41 7.23 -7.47
C VAL A 146 22.74 6.72 -6.95
N GLU A 147 23.85 7.13 -7.56
CA GLU A 147 25.20 6.71 -7.15
C GLU A 147 25.47 7.13 -5.70
N THR A 148 25.17 8.38 -5.35
CA THR A 148 25.30 8.89 -3.97
C THR A 148 24.43 8.11 -2.98
N PHE A 149 23.20 7.73 -3.39
CA PHE A 149 22.31 6.96 -2.54
C PHE A 149 22.83 5.54 -2.30
N ILE A 150 23.29 4.85 -3.35
CA ILE A 150 23.89 3.51 -3.22
C ILE A 150 25.12 3.57 -2.33
N GLU A 151 26.05 4.49 -2.57
CA GLU A 151 27.27 4.64 -1.74
C GLU A 151 26.97 4.85 -0.26
N LYS A 152 25.86 5.51 0.06
CA LYS A 152 25.46 5.78 1.45
C LYS A 152 24.79 4.57 2.12
N VAL A 153 24.09 3.73 1.36
CA VAL A 153 23.20 2.69 1.90
C VAL A 153 23.78 1.28 1.77
N ASP A 154 24.50 1.00 0.68
CA ASP A 154 25.14 -0.29 0.39
C ASP A 154 26.43 -0.45 1.23
N TYR A 155 26.25 -0.68 2.53
CA TYR A 155 27.35 -0.95 3.45
C TYR A 155 27.97 -2.34 3.24
N LYS A 156 27.30 -3.23 2.50
CA LYS A 156 27.83 -4.55 2.11
C LYS A 156 28.72 -4.47 0.87
N HIS A 157 28.74 -3.34 0.16
CA HIS A 157 29.51 -3.08 -1.06
C HIS A 157 29.21 -4.09 -2.19
N GLN A 158 27.93 -4.42 -2.36
CA GLN A 158 27.45 -5.38 -3.36
C GLN A 158 26.93 -4.72 -4.66
N GLY A 159 26.90 -3.39 -4.71
CA GLY A 159 26.40 -2.58 -5.83
C GLY A 159 24.87 -2.51 -5.90
N VAL A 160 24.17 -3.07 -4.91
CA VAL A 160 22.71 -3.12 -4.80
C VAL A 160 22.32 -2.96 -3.33
N ILE A 161 21.09 -2.50 -3.08
CA ILE A 161 20.57 -2.36 -1.72
C ILE A 161 19.54 -3.46 -1.47
N ASP A 162 19.77 -4.29 -0.46
CA ASP A 162 18.80 -5.31 -0.05
C ASP A 162 17.77 -4.80 0.99
N GLU A 163 16.83 -5.66 1.40
CA GLU A 163 15.76 -5.30 2.35
C GLU A 163 16.33 -4.84 3.70
N GLU A 164 17.40 -5.48 4.18
CA GLU A 164 18.02 -5.15 5.46
C GLU A 164 18.67 -3.78 5.40
N GLU A 165 19.46 -3.52 4.35
CA GLU A 165 20.13 -2.24 4.13
C GLU A 165 19.13 -1.09 3.99
N PHE A 166 18.02 -1.32 3.26
CA PHE A 166 16.94 -0.34 3.13
C PHE A 166 16.29 -0.01 4.49
N ILE A 167 16.00 -1.02 5.32
CA ILE A 167 15.38 -0.83 6.63
C ILE A 167 16.34 -0.12 7.59
N GLU A 168 17.62 -0.49 7.60
CA GLU A 168 18.63 0.16 8.43
C GLU A 168 18.84 1.61 8.04
N PHE A 169 18.83 1.93 6.74
CA PHE A 169 18.83 3.32 6.29
C PHE A 169 17.56 4.07 6.72
N ALA A 170 16.38 3.46 6.58
CA ALA A 170 15.12 4.08 6.98
C ALA A 170 15.09 4.42 8.48
N LYS A 171 15.69 3.58 9.34
CA LYS A 171 15.82 3.84 10.78
C LYS A 171 16.70 5.04 11.13
N GLN A 172 17.51 5.55 10.21
CA GLN A 172 18.31 6.76 10.42
C GLN A 172 17.47 8.04 10.30
N ILE A 173 16.26 7.96 9.74
CA ILE A 173 15.31 9.07 9.70
C ILE A 173 14.78 9.29 11.12
N PRO A 174 14.66 10.54 11.60
CA PRO A 174 14.11 10.84 12.92
C PRO A 174 12.76 10.14 13.15
N PHE A 175 12.57 9.58 14.35
CA PHE A 175 11.40 8.76 14.67
C PHE A 175 10.09 9.50 14.39
N GLU A 176 10.00 10.77 14.76
CA GLU A 176 8.81 11.59 14.54
C GLU A 176 8.47 11.75 13.05
N GLU A 177 9.50 11.94 12.21
CA GLU A 177 9.33 12.05 10.76
C GLU A 177 8.92 10.72 10.15
N MET A 178 9.59 9.63 10.51
CA MET A 178 9.26 8.28 10.02
C MET A 178 7.84 7.89 10.43
N SER A 179 7.49 8.09 11.70
CA SER A 179 6.18 7.74 12.22
C SER A 179 5.08 8.55 11.52
N ALA A 180 5.30 9.85 11.28
CA ALA A 180 4.38 10.68 10.51
C ALA A 180 4.23 10.20 9.05
N MET A 181 5.33 9.81 8.38
CA MET A 181 5.28 9.30 7.01
C MET A 181 4.56 7.94 6.90
N LEU A 182 4.71 7.08 7.91
CA LEU A 182 4.11 5.74 7.95
C LEU A 182 2.74 5.70 8.65
N GLN A 183 2.26 6.84 9.14
CA GLN A 183 0.98 6.92 9.82
C GLN A 183 -0.16 6.67 8.83
N PHE A 184 -0.94 5.64 9.11
CA PHE A 184 -2.15 5.34 8.35
C PHE A 184 -3.32 5.34 9.31
N ASN A 185 -4.17 6.36 9.20
CA ASN A 185 -5.41 6.46 9.98
C ASN A 185 -6.62 6.25 9.07
N ILE A 186 -7.47 5.29 9.42
CA ILE A 186 -8.72 5.03 8.69
C ILE A 186 -9.67 6.24 8.84
N ILE A 187 -9.77 6.75 10.06
CA ILE A 187 -10.46 8.00 10.40
C ILE A 187 -9.37 9.06 10.64
N PRO A 188 -9.28 10.12 9.83
CA PRO A 188 -8.33 11.21 10.06
C PRO A 188 -8.54 11.82 11.45
N GLN A 189 -7.45 12.14 12.15
CA GLN A 189 -7.53 12.78 13.47
C GLN A 189 -8.04 14.22 13.39
N ASP A 190 -7.88 14.88 12.23
CA ASP A 190 -8.27 16.27 11.98
C ASP A 190 -9.69 16.42 11.41
N LEU A 191 -10.63 15.53 11.78
CA LEU A 191 -12.04 15.77 11.50
C LEU A 191 -12.55 16.88 12.43
N GLU A 192 -12.19 18.13 12.14
CA GLU A 192 -12.96 19.28 12.60
C GLU A 192 -14.39 19.07 12.10
N ILE A 193 -15.29 18.81 13.06
CA ILE A 193 -16.73 18.82 12.81
C ILE A 193 -17.05 20.28 12.49
N PRO A 194 -17.57 20.61 11.29
CA PRO A 194 -18.09 21.95 11.07
C PRO A 194 -19.22 22.17 12.08
N GLU A 195 -19.05 23.15 12.97
CA GLU A 195 -20.13 23.65 13.83
C GLU A 195 -21.31 24.17 12.99
#